data_AF-A0AAF1BF77-F1
#
_entry.id   AF-A0AAF1BF77-F1
#
_cell.length_a   1.000
_cell.length_b   1.000
_cell.length_c   1.000
_cell.angle_alpha   90.00
_cell.angle_beta   90.00
_cell.angle_gamma   90.00
#
_symmetry.space_group_name_H-M   'P 1'
#
loop_
_entity.id
_entity.type
_entity.pdbx_description
1 polymer ?
#
loop_
_entity_poly.entity_id
_entity_poly.type
_entity_poly.pdbx_seq_one_letter_code
_entity_poly.pdbx_strand_id
1 'polypeptide(L)'
;MSLSAAHNAAIARATAPGFAGLALLEPLERGQHLAVFDSSFNPPHRAHFGLGVSEFPPPATVPSSTSPTPSPGDVPNPGPYTARLLLFSTRNADKSPAGDTAHRVGLMQAQARAMAAATRLPVSVGLISAPTFVDKSAALLQHAQHVTFLVGTDTLLRIFDDKYYPAPGGMSAALEKLFARCWFVCALRDGYSREGRAQADALFARDDVAHYVALGKIRTLPPIPGAEAVSSTDVRSIVREGRGRDALEELVVPEVAEYILANRLYT
;
A
#
# COMPACT_ATOMS: atom_id res chain seq x y z
N MET A 1 13.26 -20.55 3.91
CA MET A 1 13.98 -19.65 4.84
C MET A 1 13.17 -19.49 6.12
N SER A 2 13.79 -19.66 7.28
CA SER A 2 13.15 -19.42 8.59
C SER A 2 13.25 -17.94 8.97
N LEU A 3 12.22 -17.40 9.63
CA LEU A 3 12.23 -16.05 10.18
C LEU A 3 13.23 -15.93 11.35
N SER A 4 13.85 -14.76 11.51
CA SER A 4 14.74 -14.50 12.65
C SER A 4 13.96 -14.51 13.98
N ALA A 5 14.64 -14.75 15.10
CA ALA A 5 14.03 -14.68 16.42
C ALA A 5 13.40 -13.31 16.69
N ALA A 6 14.03 -12.22 16.23
CA ALA A 6 13.50 -10.87 16.34
C ALA A 6 12.22 -10.68 15.51
N HIS A 7 12.16 -11.20 14.28
CA HIS A 7 10.96 -11.15 13.45
C HIS A 7 9.81 -11.96 14.09
N ASN A 8 10.11 -13.16 14.61
CA ASN A 8 9.12 -13.97 15.32
C ASN A 8 8.56 -13.25 16.56
N ALA A 9 9.42 -12.56 17.32
CA ALA A 9 8.99 -11.75 18.46
C ALA A 9 8.12 -10.56 18.03
N ALA A 10 8.45 -9.89 16.93
CA ALA A 10 7.64 -8.80 16.39
C ALA A 10 6.26 -9.28 15.93
N ILE A 11 6.19 -10.44 15.26
CA ILE A 11 4.93 -11.08 14.86
C ILE A 11 4.10 -11.46 16.07
N ALA A 12 4.70 -12.17 17.04
CA ALA A 12 4.01 -12.60 18.26
C ALA A 12 3.42 -11.40 19.03
N ARG A 13 4.16 -10.29 19.11
CA ARG A 13 3.66 -9.04 19.70
C ARG A 13 2.49 -8.46 18.92
N ALA A 14 2.58 -8.43 17.60
CA ALA A 14 1.56 -7.83 16.74
C ALA A 14 0.26 -8.65 16.67
N THR A 15 0.34 -9.96 16.90
CA THR A 15 -0.81 -10.88 16.91
C THR A 15 -1.36 -11.13 18.31
N ALA A 16 -0.71 -10.62 19.36
CA ALA A 16 -1.16 -10.78 20.73
C ALA A 16 -2.53 -10.11 20.96
N PRO A 17 -3.41 -10.72 21.79
CA PRO A 17 -4.65 -10.08 22.22
C PRO A 17 -4.39 -8.70 22.81
N GLY A 18 -5.21 -7.71 22.43
CA GLY A 18 -5.07 -6.34 22.93
C GLY A 18 -3.94 -5.52 22.28
N PHE A 19 -3.14 -6.08 21.35
CA PHE A 19 -2.17 -5.29 20.60
C PHE A 19 -2.86 -4.12 19.90
N ALA A 20 -2.30 -2.93 20.11
CA ALA A 20 -2.71 -1.67 19.52
C ALA A 20 -1.46 -0.92 19.05
N GLY A 21 -1.28 -0.79 17.75
CA GLY A 21 -0.18 0.01 17.17
C GLY A 21 0.45 -0.62 15.94
N LEU A 22 1.71 -0.26 15.72
CA LEU A 22 2.55 -0.68 14.60
C LEU A 22 3.72 -1.52 15.13
N ALA A 23 3.95 -2.69 14.53
CA ALA A 23 5.12 -3.51 14.76
C ALA A 23 5.90 -3.61 13.45
N LEU A 24 7.06 -2.94 13.41
CA LEU A 24 8.02 -3.04 12.31
C LEU A 24 8.95 -4.22 12.55
N LEU A 25 9.27 -4.95 11.49
CA LEU A 25 10.29 -6.00 11.52
C LEU A 25 11.68 -5.38 11.41
N GLU A 26 11.84 -4.42 10.50
CA GLU A 26 13.04 -3.63 10.33
C GLU A 26 12.74 -2.15 10.66
N PRO A 27 13.58 -1.45 11.43
CA PRO A 27 13.33 -0.06 11.81
C PRO A 27 13.32 0.87 10.59
N LEU A 28 12.51 1.93 10.68
CA LEU A 28 12.53 3.05 9.74
C LEU A 28 13.44 4.16 10.28
N GLU A 29 13.99 4.98 9.39
CA GLU A 29 14.83 6.12 9.76
C GLU A 29 14.02 7.41 9.82
N ARG A 30 14.45 8.35 10.67
CA ARG A 30 13.78 9.66 10.76
C ARG A 30 14.02 10.46 9.47
N GLY A 31 13.08 11.33 9.13
CA GLY A 31 13.19 12.18 7.94
C GLY A 31 12.73 11.50 6.64
N GLN A 32 12.35 10.23 6.68
CA GLN A 32 11.98 9.49 5.48
C GLN A 32 10.65 9.98 4.86
N HIS A 33 10.60 9.97 3.53
CA HIS A 33 9.35 9.92 2.77
C HIS A 33 9.04 8.44 2.49
N LEU A 34 8.07 7.91 3.22
CA LEU A 34 7.75 6.49 3.23
C LEU A 34 6.62 6.17 2.24
N ALA A 35 6.91 5.33 1.25
CA ALA A 35 5.85 4.73 0.42
C ALA A 35 5.32 3.46 1.10
N VAL A 36 4.04 3.47 1.44
CA VAL A 36 3.36 2.41 2.20
C VAL A 36 2.43 1.66 1.28
N PHE A 37 2.62 0.35 1.20
CA PHE A 37 1.75 -0.54 0.47
C PHE A 37 1.00 -1.46 1.44
N ASP A 38 -0.29 -1.14 1.66
CA ASP A 38 -1.18 -1.87 2.56
C ASP A 38 -2.01 -2.90 1.79
N SER A 39 -1.77 -4.18 2.05
CA SER A 39 -2.44 -5.29 1.35
C SER A 39 -2.51 -6.54 2.21
N SER A 40 -3.27 -7.54 1.75
CA SER A 40 -3.40 -8.83 2.43
C SER A 40 -2.20 -9.76 2.21
N PHE A 41 -1.40 -9.51 1.16
CA PHE A 41 -0.18 -10.26 0.81
C PHE A 41 -0.34 -11.79 0.87
N ASN A 42 -1.38 -12.32 0.23
CA ASN A 42 -1.73 -13.75 0.34
C ASN A 42 -1.86 -14.49 -1.00
N PRO A 43 -0.77 -14.66 -1.78
CA PRO A 43 0.57 -14.10 -1.59
C PRO A 43 0.76 -12.73 -2.29
N PRO A 44 1.87 -12.00 -2.04
CA PRO A 44 2.34 -10.96 -2.94
C PRO A 44 2.52 -11.49 -4.38
N HIS A 45 2.39 -10.61 -5.37
CA HIS A 45 2.51 -10.93 -6.80
C HIS A 45 3.12 -9.78 -7.59
N ARG A 46 3.30 -9.93 -8.90
CA ARG A 46 3.98 -8.94 -9.76
C ARG A 46 3.32 -7.57 -9.77
N ALA A 47 2.00 -7.48 -9.69
CA ALA A 47 1.34 -6.18 -9.54
C ALA A 47 1.72 -5.47 -8.21
N HIS A 48 1.82 -6.23 -7.11
CA HIS A 48 2.34 -5.72 -5.84
C HIS A 48 3.81 -5.29 -5.95
N PHE A 49 4.62 -6.03 -6.70
CA PHE A 49 6.02 -5.68 -6.96
C PHE A 49 6.13 -4.37 -7.72
N GLY A 50 5.46 -4.29 -8.86
CA GLY A 50 5.44 -3.12 -9.72
C GLY A 50 5.00 -1.85 -8.98
N LEU A 51 3.96 -1.95 -8.16
CA LEU A 51 3.51 -0.85 -7.32
C LEU A 51 4.56 -0.48 -6.26
N GLY A 52 5.13 -1.47 -5.58
CA GLY A 52 6.13 -1.24 -4.53
C GLY A 52 7.43 -0.60 -5.03
N VAL A 53 7.84 -0.89 -6.27
CA VAL A 53 9.07 -0.32 -6.86
C VAL A 53 8.84 0.98 -7.63
N SER A 54 7.59 1.42 -7.74
CA SER A 54 7.26 2.67 -8.44
C SER A 54 7.88 3.91 -7.80
N GLU A 55 8.06 4.94 -8.62
CA GLU A 55 8.51 6.26 -8.19
C GLU A 55 7.34 7.11 -7.67
N PHE A 56 7.66 8.19 -6.97
CA PHE A 56 6.65 9.16 -6.57
C PHE A 56 6.27 10.00 -7.80
N PRO A 57 5.05 9.84 -8.36
CA PRO A 57 4.69 10.49 -9.61
C PRO A 57 4.62 12.01 -9.43
N PRO A 58 4.84 12.82 -10.47
CA PRO A 58 4.60 14.26 -10.41
C PRO A 58 3.11 14.55 -10.11
N PRO A 59 2.77 15.72 -9.54
CA PRO A 59 1.38 16.13 -9.40
C PRO A 59 0.71 16.22 -10.78
N ALA A 60 -0.59 15.97 -10.83
CA ALA A 60 -1.35 16.12 -12.07
C ALA A 60 -1.23 17.57 -12.56
N THR A 61 -0.95 17.75 -13.85
CA THR A 61 -1.05 19.06 -14.50
C THR A 61 -2.52 19.43 -14.61
N VAL A 62 -3.05 20.18 -13.64
CA VAL A 62 -4.38 20.78 -13.74
C VAL A 62 -4.33 21.86 -14.82
N PRO A 63 -5.15 21.79 -15.88
CA PRO A 63 -5.30 22.93 -16.78
C PRO A 63 -5.86 24.10 -15.97
N SER A 64 -5.14 25.21 -15.95
CA SER A 64 -5.47 26.40 -15.18
C SER A 64 -6.89 26.89 -15.49
N SER A 65 -7.85 26.61 -14.62
CA SER A 65 -9.15 27.29 -14.62
C SER A 65 -9.29 28.17 -13.38
N THR A 66 -9.84 29.34 -13.65
CA THR A 66 -10.06 30.50 -12.80
C THR A 66 -10.77 30.17 -11.48
N SER A 67 -9.99 29.98 -10.42
CA SER A 67 -10.44 30.03 -9.02
C SER A 67 -9.26 30.41 -8.14
N PRO A 68 -9.44 31.07 -6.99
CA PRO A 68 -8.36 31.42 -6.08
C PRO A 68 -7.90 30.14 -5.36
N THR A 69 -7.14 29.31 -6.06
CA THR A 69 -6.42 28.19 -5.48
C THR A 69 -5.27 28.73 -4.64
N PRO A 70 -4.97 28.11 -3.48
CA PRO A 70 -3.72 28.40 -2.78
C PRO A 70 -2.56 28.21 -3.77
N SER A 71 -1.62 29.15 -3.77
CA SER A 71 -0.50 29.10 -4.71
C SER A 71 0.21 27.75 -4.56
N PRO A 72 0.53 27.03 -5.66
CA PRO A 72 1.20 25.72 -5.60
C PRO A 72 2.53 25.71 -4.81
N GLY A 73 3.08 26.89 -4.45
CA GLY A 73 4.28 27.06 -3.64
C GLY A 73 4.10 26.84 -2.13
N ASP A 74 2.88 26.78 -1.60
CA ASP A 74 2.65 26.70 -0.14
C ASP A 74 2.50 25.25 0.39
N VAL A 75 2.27 24.26 -0.49
CA VAL A 75 2.15 22.85 -0.10
C VAL A 75 3.52 22.17 -0.21
N PRO A 76 4.10 21.65 0.89
CA PRO A 76 5.41 21.00 0.83
C PRO A 76 5.36 19.77 -0.10
N ASN A 77 6.17 19.76 -1.15
CA ASN A 77 6.39 18.54 -1.94
C ASN A 77 7.36 17.63 -1.17
N PRO A 78 6.99 16.39 -0.81
CA PRO A 78 7.81 15.55 0.04
C PRO A 78 9.06 15.00 -0.65
N GLY A 79 9.26 15.28 -1.94
CA GLY A 79 10.36 14.73 -2.74
C GLY A 79 10.14 13.25 -3.09
N PRO A 80 11.14 12.60 -3.71
CA PRO A 80 11.05 11.17 -4.02
C PRO A 80 10.93 10.33 -2.74
N TYR A 81 10.41 9.13 -2.88
CA TYR A 81 10.37 8.18 -1.77
C TYR A 81 11.79 7.78 -1.35
N THR A 82 12.07 7.74 -0.05
CA THR A 82 13.37 7.33 0.50
C THR A 82 13.32 5.98 1.22
N ALA A 83 12.13 5.44 1.45
CA ALA A 83 11.92 4.12 2.02
C ALA A 83 10.60 3.51 1.53
N ARG A 84 10.44 2.19 1.70
CA ARG A 84 9.22 1.44 1.40
C ARG A 84 8.78 0.63 2.61
N LEU A 85 7.47 0.45 2.74
CA LEU A 85 6.86 -0.41 3.75
C LEU A 85 5.80 -1.30 3.11
N LEU A 86 5.97 -2.61 3.23
CA LEU A 86 4.89 -3.57 3.04
C LEU A 86 4.13 -3.68 4.36
N LEU A 87 2.88 -3.22 4.38
CA LEU A 87 2.08 -3.11 5.60
C LEU A 87 0.93 -4.13 5.58
N PHE A 88 0.89 -5.00 6.57
CA PHE A 88 -0.24 -5.92 6.76
C PHE A 88 -1.09 -5.49 7.96
N SER A 89 -2.33 -5.13 7.70
CA SER A 89 -3.30 -4.87 8.77
C SER A 89 -3.88 -6.18 9.31
N THR A 90 -3.62 -6.42 10.60
CA THR A 90 -4.13 -7.57 11.37
C THR A 90 -5.61 -7.42 11.74
N ARG A 91 -6.14 -6.20 11.69
CA ARG A 91 -7.56 -5.88 11.92
C ARG A 91 -8.01 -4.93 10.82
N ASN A 92 -8.40 -5.48 9.68
CA ASN A 92 -9.01 -4.68 8.60
C ASN A 92 -10.50 -4.50 8.87
N ALA A 93 -11.02 -3.29 8.63
CA ALA A 93 -12.43 -2.95 8.85
C ALA A 93 -13.40 -3.88 8.11
N ASP A 94 -13.01 -4.39 6.94
CA ASP A 94 -13.88 -5.18 6.06
C ASP A 94 -13.56 -6.69 6.02
N LYS A 95 -12.45 -7.15 6.63
CA LYS A 95 -11.98 -8.54 6.47
C LYS A 95 -11.29 -9.09 7.72
N SER A 96 -11.72 -10.27 8.16
CA SER A 96 -10.94 -11.11 9.08
C SER A 96 -9.74 -11.71 8.32
N PRO A 97 -8.51 -11.66 8.85
CA PRO A 97 -7.36 -12.25 8.17
C PRO A 97 -7.44 -13.78 8.20
N ALA A 98 -7.66 -14.40 7.03
CA ALA A 98 -7.63 -15.86 6.86
C ALA A 98 -6.19 -16.36 6.60
N GLY A 99 -5.63 -17.19 7.48
CA GLY A 99 -4.33 -17.85 7.28
C GLY A 99 -3.22 -17.40 8.24
N ASP A 100 -2.10 -18.13 8.24
CA ASP A 100 -0.99 -17.91 9.16
C ASP A 100 -0.25 -16.59 8.88
N THR A 101 -0.25 -15.70 9.88
CA THR A 101 0.43 -14.41 9.82
C THR A 101 1.94 -14.57 9.62
N ALA A 102 2.56 -15.62 10.18
CA ALA A 102 3.98 -15.87 10.01
C ALA A 102 4.34 -16.16 8.54
N HIS A 103 3.54 -16.98 7.85
CA HIS A 103 3.75 -17.23 6.43
C HIS A 103 3.52 -16.00 5.56
N ARG A 104 2.50 -15.17 5.86
CA ARG A 104 2.30 -13.89 5.18
C ARG A 104 3.50 -12.96 5.33
N VAL A 105 4.03 -12.86 6.55
CA VAL A 105 5.22 -12.04 6.82
C VAL A 105 6.45 -12.58 6.10
N GLY A 106 6.65 -13.91 6.06
CA GLY A 106 7.74 -14.50 5.28
C GLY A 106 7.62 -14.24 3.77
N LEU A 107 6.41 -14.29 3.23
CA LEU A 107 6.13 -13.90 1.84
C LEU A 107 6.40 -12.39 1.61
N MET A 108 5.98 -11.53 2.53
CA MET A 108 6.27 -10.09 2.47
C MET A 108 7.78 -9.82 2.54
N GLN A 109 8.55 -10.54 3.36
CA GLN A 109 10.00 -10.39 3.40
C GLN A 109 10.69 -10.86 2.11
N ALA A 110 10.18 -11.94 1.50
CA ALA A 110 10.66 -12.37 0.18
C ALA A 110 10.45 -11.28 -0.88
N GLN A 111 9.24 -10.71 -0.92
CA GLN A 111 8.91 -9.57 -1.78
C GLN A 111 9.77 -8.33 -1.47
N ALA A 112 9.97 -8.02 -0.19
CA ALA A 112 10.74 -6.86 0.26
C ALA A 112 12.20 -6.94 -0.19
N ARG A 113 12.82 -8.13 -0.17
CA ARG A 113 14.18 -8.33 -0.70
C ARG A 113 14.27 -8.02 -2.19
N ALA A 114 13.33 -8.51 -2.98
CA ALA A 114 13.27 -8.21 -4.41
C ALA A 114 13.10 -6.70 -4.65
N MET A 115 12.21 -6.04 -3.89
CA MET A 115 11.98 -4.60 -3.99
C MET A 115 13.21 -3.77 -3.58
N ALA A 116 13.91 -4.18 -2.52
CA ALA A 116 15.12 -3.51 -2.06
C ALA A 116 16.23 -3.60 -3.12
N ALA A 117 16.39 -4.77 -3.75
CA ALA A 117 17.34 -4.95 -4.84
C ALA A 117 17.02 -4.06 -6.06
N ALA A 118 15.73 -3.98 -6.43
CA ALA A 118 15.29 -3.19 -7.59
C ALA A 118 15.37 -1.67 -7.36
N THR A 119 14.98 -1.20 -6.17
CA THR A 119 14.91 0.24 -5.87
C THR A 119 16.21 0.80 -5.28
N ARG A 120 17.06 -0.06 -4.71
CA ARG A 120 18.20 0.33 -3.87
C ARG A 120 17.80 1.21 -2.66
N LEU A 121 16.56 1.06 -2.19
CA LEU A 121 16.03 1.76 -1.02
C LEU A 121 15.76 0.77 0.12
N PRO A 122 15.76 1.25 1.40
CA PRO A 122 15.27 0.46 2.52
C PRO A 122 13.82 0.02 2.30
N VAL A 123 13.55 -1.28 2.47
CA VAL A 123 12.20 -1.86 2.43
C VAL A 123 11.96 -2.61 3.73
N SER A 124 11.00 -2.14 4.51
CA SER A 124 10.59 -2.76 5.78
C SER A 124 9.28 -3.52 5.63
N VAL A 125 9.05 -4.49 6.52
CA VAL A 125 7.76 -5.16 6.70
C VAL A 125 7.12 -4.71 8.01
N GLY A 126 5.84 -4.37 7.98
CA GLY A 126 5.09 -3.90 9.14
C GLY A 126 3.77 -4.64 9.34
N LEU A 127 3.41 -4.83 10.61
CA LEU A 127 2.10 -5.27 11.04
C LEU A 127 1.42 -4.14 11.79
N ILE A 128 0.16 -3.87 11.48
CA ILE A 128 -0.60 -2.80 12.13
C ILE A 128 -1.97 -3.30 12.58
N SER A 129 -2.48 -2.76 13.69
CA SER A 129 -3.84 -3.05 14.18
C SER A 129 -4.83 -1.91 13.92
N ALA A 130 -4.35 -0.78 13.40
CA ALA A 130 -5.15 0.41 13.13
C ALA A 130 -6.11 0.16 11.95
N PRO A 131 -7.42 0.41 12.12
CA PRO A 131 -8.43 0.02 11.13
C PRO A 131 -8.57 1.03 9.97
N THR A 132 -8.37 2.32 10.23
CA THR A 132 -8.56 3.40 9.24
C THR A 132 -7.24 3.96 8.73
N PHE A 133 -7.23 4.62 7.57
CA PHE A 133 -6.03 5.29 7.06
C PHE A 133 -5.59 6.48 7.92
N VAL A 134 -6.53 7.11 8.63
CA VAL A 134 -6.24 8.18 9.60
C VAL A 134 -5.47 7.62 10.79
N ASP A 135 -5.88 6.49 11.33
CA ASP A 135 -5.18 5.86 12.46
C ASP A 135 -3.85 5.26 12.03
N LYS A 136 -3.81 4.65 10.83
CA LYS A 136 -2.57 4.13 10.23
C LYS A 136 -1.55 5.25 10.04
N SER A 137 -1.95 6.40 9.49
CA SER A 137 -1.03 7.52 9.29
C SER A 137 -0.51 8.07 10.60
N ALA A 138 -1.35 8.18 11.63
CA ALA A 138 -0.92 8.63 12.95
C ALA A 138 0.19 7.75 13.54
N ALA A 139 0.09 6.42 13.40
CA ALA A 139 1.13 5.48 13.83
C ALA A 139 2.40 5.58 12.95
N LEU A 140 2.24 5.64 11.63
CA LEU A 140 3.37 5.67 10.69
C LEU A 140 4.18 6.97 10.77
N LEU A 141 3.52 8.11 10.99
CA LEU A 141 4.15 9.43 11.09
C LEU A 141 4.97 9.63 12.38
N GLN A 142 4.91 8.69 13.32
CA GLN A 142 5.86 8.61 14.45
C GLN A 142 7.25 8.15 13.99
N HIS A 143 7.34 7.50 12.83
CA HIS A 143 8.55 6.89 12.29
C HIS A 143 9.01 7.49 10.96
N ALA A 144 8.19 8.32 10.31
CA ALA A 144 8.48 8.94 9.02
C ALA A 144 8.13 10.44 9.02
N GLN A 145 8.79 11.22 8.15
CA GLN A 145 8.45 12.64 7.98
C GLN A 145 7.19 12.80 7.13
N HIS A 146 7.09 12.05 6.04
CA HIS A 146 5.94 12.04 5.15
C HIS A 146 5.56 10.59 4.81
N VAL A 147 4.28 10.34 4.58
CA VAL A 147 3.76 9.01 4.21
C VAL A 147 2.96 9.13 2.92
N THR A 148 3.29 8.31 1.93
CA THR A 148 2.44 8.12 0.76
C THR A 148 1.84 6.73 0.78
N PHE A 149 0.51 6.63 0.76
CA PHE A 149 -0.16 5.35 0.61
C PHE A 149 -0.35 5.04 -0.87
N LEU A 150 0.09 3.84 -1.27
CA LEU A 150 -0.13 3.29 -2.59
C LEU A 150 -1.43 2.49 -2.56
N VAL A 151 -2.47 2.98 -3.24
CA VAL A 151 -3.84 2.42 -3.15
C VAL A 151 -4.47 2.26 -4.52
N GLY A 152 -5.48 1.38 -4.62
CA GLY A 152 -6.35 1.31 -5.79
C GLY A 152 -7.55 2.26 -5.69
N THR A 153 -8.22 2.49 -6.81
CA THR A 153 -9.43 3.35 -6.89
C THR A 153 -10.50 2.98 -5.86
N ASP A 154 -10.78 1.69 -5.67
CA ASP A 154 -11.78 1.21 -4.72
C ASP A 154 -11.41 1.49 -3.25
N THR A 155 -10.13 1.55 -2.91
CA THR A 155 -9.67 1.93 -1.57
C THR A 155 -9.75 3.44 -1.38
N LEU A 156 -9.38 4.21 -2.41
CA LEU A 156 -9.49 5.67 -2.37
C LEU A 156 -10.95 6.11 -2.23
N LEU A 157 -11.89 5.49 -2.95
CA LEU A 157 -13.33 5.69 -2.77
C LEU A 157 -13.77 5.51 -1.30
N ARG A 158 -13.27 4.46 -0.62
CA ARG A 158 -13.59 4.19 0.79
C ARG A 158 -12.97 5.22 1.75
N ILE A 159 -11.83 5.82 1.42
CA ILE A 159 -11.23 6.89 2.24
C ILE A 159 -12.13 8.14 2.24
N PHE A 160 -12.85 8.40 1.14
CA PHE A 160 -13.80 9.51 0.98
C PHE A 160 -15.26 9.06 1.16
N ASP A 161 -15.50 8.13 2.09
CA ASP A 161 -16.84 7.65 2.45
C ASP A 161 -17.05 7.86 3.96
N ASP A 162 -18.03 8.70 4.31
CA ASP A 162 -18.35 9.11 5.68
C ASP A 162 -18.58 7.92 6.63
N LYS A 163 -19.03 6.77 6.12
CA LYS A 163 -19.34 5.60 6.95
C LYS A 163 -18.12 5.01 7.69
N TYR A 164 -16.90 5.34 7.25
CA TYR A 164 -15.67 4.90 7.91
C TYR A 164 -15.19 5.85 9.01
N TYR A 165 -15.95 6.91 9.30
CA TYR A 165 -15.61 7.91 10.30
C TYR A 165 -16.57 7.83 11.49
N PRO A 166 -16.08 7.91 12.75
CA PRO A 166 -16.90 7.66 13.93
C PRO A 166 -18.04 8.65 14.17
N ALA A 167 -17.90 9.89 13.70
CA ALA A 167 -18.87 10.96 13.90
C ALA A 167 -19.46 11.39 12.55
N PRO A 168 -20.79 11.63 12.45
CA PRO A 168 -21.40 12.23 11.27
C PRO A 168 -20.72 13.56 10.92
N GLY A 169 -20.29 13.71 9.66
CA GLY A 169 -19.53 14.89 9.20
C GLY A 169 -18.08 14.97 9.70
N GLY A 170 -17.58 13.94 10.41
CA GLY A 170 -16.21 13.90 10.92
C GLY A 170 -15.14 13.61 9.87
N MET A 171 -15.52 13.21 8.66
CA MET A 171 -14.59 12.88 7.57
C MET A 171 -13.72 14.06 7.18
N SER A 172 -14.30 15.25 6.98
CA SER A 172 -13.56 16.43 6.51
C SER A 172 -12.40 16.78 7.44
N ALA A 173 -12.65 16.93 8.74
CA ALA A 173 -11.61 17.23 9.73
C ALA A 173 -10.56 16.11 9.85
N ALA A 174 -10.98 14.84 9.72
CA ALA A 174 -10.06 13.72 9.75
C ALA A 174 -9.15 13.66 8.51
N LEU A 175 -9.70 13.98 7.33
CA LEU A 175 -8.97 14.06 6.07
C LEU A 175 -8.01 15.26 6.04
N GLU A 176 -8.40 16.42 6.57
CA GLU A 176 -7.48 17.57 6.70
C GLU A 176 -6.23 17.19 7.51
N LYS A 177 -6.45 16.53 8.66
CA LYS A 177 -5.35 16.02 9.50
C LYS A 177 -4.51 14.97 8.78
N LEU A 178 -5.14 14.05 8.05
CA LEU A 178 -4.45 13.02 7.27
C LEU A 178 -3.56 13.65 6.18
N PHE A 179 -4.13 14.50 5.34
CA PHE A 179 -3.45 15.10 4.20
C PHE A 179 -2.43 16.18 4.58
N ALA A 180 -2.37 16.64 5.83
CA ALA A 180 -1.31 17.53 6.31
C ALA A 180 0.09 16.97 6.01
N ARG A 181 0.31 15.67 6.26
CA ARG A 181 1.60 14.98 6.05
C ARG A 181 1.52 13.69 5.23
N CYS A 182 0.34 13.40 4.65
CA CYS A 182 0.15 12.23 3.80
C CYS A 182 -0.23 12.58 2.37
N TRP A 183 0.12 11.64 1.49
CA TRP A 183 -0.23 11.61 0.09
C TRP A 183 -0.85 10.27 -0.26
N PHE A 184 -1.59 10.24 -1.35
CA PHE A 184 -2.12 9.01 -1.93
C PHE A 184 -1.72 8.95 -3.40
N VAL A 185 -1.16 7.81 -3.79
CA VAL A 185 -0.90 7.50 -5.19
C VAL A 185 -1.84 6.38 -5.59
N CYS A 186 -2.74 6.71 -6.52
CA CYS A 186 -3.80 5.84 -6.98
C CYS A 186 -3.32 5.04 -8.20
N ALA A 187 -3.20 3.72 -8.03
CA ALA A 187 -3.07 2.78 -9.14
C ALA A 187 -4.47 2.51 -9.70
N LEU A 188 -4.66 2.73 -11.00
CA LEU A 188 -5.98 2.56 -11.61
C LEU A 188 -6.33 1.09 -11.76
N ARG A 189 -7.63 0.81 -11.62
CA ARG A 189 -8.19 -0.53 -11.77
C ARG A 189 -7.96 -1.07 -13.17
N ASP A 190 -7.81 -2.39 -13.25
CA ASP A 190 -7.68 -3.18 -14.49
C ASP A 190 -6.65 -2.60 -15.48
N GLY A 191 -5.52 -2.12 -14.96
CA GLY A 191 -4.42 -1.66 -15.81
C GLY A 191 -4.80 -0.51 -16.73
N TYR A 192 -5.58 0.46 -16.24
CA TYR A 192 -6.00 1.65 -17.01
C TYR A 192 -6.99 1.31 -18.12
N SER A 193 -7.85 0.30 -17.90
CA SER A 193 -9.03 0.09 -18.74
C SER A 193 -9.86 1.38 -18.87
N ARG A 194 -10.64 1.49 -19.94
CA ARG A 194 -11.50 2.67 -20.17
C ARG A 194 -12.45 2.90 -19.00
N GLU A 195 -12.99 1.82 -18.46
CA GLU A 195 -13.89 1.81 -17.30
C GLU A 195 -13.16 2.22 -16.03
N GLY A 196 -11.96 1.68 -15.78
CA GLY A 196 -11.13 2.05 -14.62
C GLY A 196 -10.70 3.51 -14.66
N ARG A 197 -10.39 4.04 -15.86
CA ARG A 197 -10.09 5.45 -16.08
C ARG A 197 -11.30 6.33 -15.80
N ALA A 198 -12.46 6.00 -16.36
CA ALA A 198 -13.70 6.73 -16.14
C ALA A 198 -14.12 6.75 -14.67
N GLN A 199 -13.97 5.62 -13.95
CA GLN A 199 -14.26 5.54 -12.52
C GLN A 199 -13.34 6.47 -11.72
N ALA A 200 -12.04 6.48 -12.03
CA ALA A 200 -11.08 7.35 -11.36
C ALA A 200 -11.33 8.82 -11.67
N ASP A 201 -11.68 9.17 -12.91
CA ASP A 201 -12.04 10.55 -13.28
C ASP A 201 -13.29 11.03 -12.56
N ALA A 202 -14.33 10.19 -12.47
CA ALA A 202 -15.52 10.50 -11.70
C ALA A 202 -15.20 10.71 -10.22
N LEU A 203 -14.31 9.90 -9.63
CA LEU A 203 -13.85 10.08 -8.26
C LEU A 203 -13.09 11.40 -8.08
N PHE A 204 -12.14 11.70 -8.96
CA PHE A 204 -11.31 12.90 -8.87
C PHE A 204 -12.07 14.19 -9.14
N ALA A 205 -13.21 14.11 -9.82
CA ALA A 205 -14.11 15.24 -10.06
C ALA A 205 -15.05 15.55 -8.89
N ARG A 206 -15.14 14.70 -7.84
CA ARG A 206 -15.93 15.02 -6.65
C ARG A 206 -15.29 16.18 -5.87
N ASP A 207 -16.08 17.14 -5.41
CA ASP A 207 -15.56 18.34 -4.72
C ASP A 207 -14.67 18.01 -3.51
N ASP A 208 -15.03 16.99 -2.73
CA ASP A 208 -14.29 16.54 -1.56
C ASP A 208 -12.93 15.89 -1.90
N VAL A 209 -12.74 15.44 -3.14
CA VAL A 209 -11.52 14.81 -3.64
C VAL A 209 -10.69 15.78 -4.50
N ALA A 210 -11.37 16.54 -5.37
CA ALA A 210 -10.77 17.48 -6.32
C ALA A 210 -9.86 18.49 -5.64
N HIS A 211 -10.24 18.94 -4.44
CA HIS A 211 -9.40 19.77 -3.58
C HIS A 211 -8.01 19.15 -3.36
N TYR A 212 -7.94 17.88 -2.94
CA TYR A 212 -6.67 17.20 -2.68
C TYR A 212 -5.91 16.82 -3.95
N VAL A 213 -6.61 16.61 -5.08
CA VAL A 213 -5.98 16.46 -6.39
C VAL A 213 -5.28 17.77 -6.80
N ALA A 214 -5.96 18.91 -6.66
CA ALA A 214 -5.41 20.22 -6.99
C ALA A 214 -4.19 20.59 -6.12
N LEU A 215 -4.16 20.18 -4.85
CA LEU A 215 -3.00 20.32 -3.96
C LEU A 215 -1.86 19.33 -4.27
N GLY A 216 -2.04 18.45 -5.26
CA GLY A 216 -1.07 17.39 -5.59
C GLY A 216 -0.90 16.35 -4.47
N LYS A 217 -1.88 16.25 -3.56
CA LYS A 217 -1.93 15.29 -2.45
C LYS A 217 -2.45 13.93 -2.89
N ILE A 218 -3.30 13.91 -3.90
CA ILE A 218 -3.71 12.71 -4.63
C ILE A 218 -3.08 12.75 -6.01
N ARG A 219 -2.36 11.70 -6.38
CA ARG A 219 -1.71 11.58 -7.69
C ARG A 219 -2.07 10.25 -8.33
N THR A 220 -2.10 10.23 -9.65
CA THR A 220 -2.30 8.99 -10.41
C THR A 220 -0.94 8.35 -10.66
N LEU A 221 -0.86 7.05 -10.43
CA LEU A 221 0.30 6.30 -10.88
C LEU A 221 0.29 6.22 -12.42
N PRO A 222 1.44 6.05 -13.08
CA PRO A 222 1.45 5.59 -14.46
C PRO A 222 1.08 4.10 -14.57
N PRO A 223 0.70 3.61 -15.77
CA PRO A 223 0.66 2.18 -16.06
C PRO A 223 1.96 1.49 -15.68
N ILE A 224 1.84 0.35 -15.00
CA ILE A 224 2.98 -0.50 -14.67
C ILE A 224 2.96 -1.69 -15.64
N PRO A 225 3.91 -1.77 -16.59
CA PRO A 225 3.95 -2.87 -17.55
C PRO A 225 4.02 -4.23 -16.84
N GLY A 226 3.16 -5.17 -17.25
CA GLY A 226 3.12 -6.52 -16.70
C GLY A 226 2.50 -6.64 -15.30
N ALA A 227 1.96 -5.56 -14.74
CA ALA A 227 1.10 -5.61 -13.55
C ALA A 227 -0.38 -5.85 -13.90
N GLU A 228 -0.70 -5.86 -15.18
CA GLU A 228 -2.04 -6.07 -15.71
C GLU A 228 -2.50 -7.52 -15.44
N ALA A 229 -3.69 -7.67 -14.85
CA ALA A 229 -4.42 -8.94 -14.70
C ALA A 229 -3.85 -10.03 -13.75
N VAL A 230 -2.86 -9.76 -12.90
CA VAL A 230 -2.40 -10.74 -11.90
C VAL A 230 -3.05 -10.52 -10.54
N SER A 231 -3.72 -11.54 -9.99
CA SER A 231 -4.27 -11.55 -8.64
C SER A 231 -3.63 -12.60 -7.73
N SER A 232 -3.72 -12.41 -6.41
CA SER A 232 -3.30 -13.44 -5.46
C SER A 232 -4.12 -14.73 -5.61
N THR A 233 -5.34 -14.66 -6.16
CA THR A 233 -6.17 -15.84 -6.42
C THR A 233 -5.59 -16.71 -7.53
N ASP A 234 -5.07 -16.08 -8.58
CA ASP A 234 -4.44 -16.78 -9.71
C ASP A 234 -3.18 -17.51 -9.25
N VAL A 235 -2.36 -16.85 -8.41
CA VAL A 235 -1.17 -17.47 -7.81
C VAL A 235 -1.55 -18.73 -7.03
N ARG A 236 -2.59 -18.65 -6.18
CA ARG A 236 -3.05 -19.83 -5.42
C ARG A 236 -3.63 -20.91 -6.36
N SER A 237 -4.18 -20.55 -7.52
CA SER A 237 -4.70 -21.52 -8.49
C SER A 237 -3.57 -22.29 -9.17
N ILE A 238 -2.55 -21.60 -9.67
CA ILE A 238 -1.36 -22.21 -10.28
C ILE A 238 -0.70 -23.23 -9.35
N VAL A 239 -0.61 -22.93 -8.06
CA VAL A 239 -0.05 -23.85 -7.07
C VAL A 239 -0.94 -25.08 -6.87
N ARG A 240 -2.26 -24.91 -6.69
CA ARG A 240 -3.21 -26.02 -6.54
C ARG A 240 -3.28 -26.92 -7.76
N GLU A 241 -3.14 -26.34 -8.95
CA GLU A 241 -3.11 -27.05 -10.24
C GLU A 241 -1.76 -27.76 -10.49
N GLY A 242 -0.74 -27.53 -9.65
CA GLY A 242 0.56 -28.18 -9.80
C GLY A 242 1.35 -27.75 -11.04
N ARG A 243 1.11 -26.53 -11.55
CA ARG A 243 1.68 -26.03 -12.82
C ARG A 243 3.20 -25.73 -12.77
N GLY A 244 3.86 -26.00 -11.65
CA GLY A 244 5.32 -25.91 -11.50
C GLY A 244 5.84 -24.51 -11.19
N ARG A 245 7.17 -24.40 -11.03
CA ARG A 245 7.87 -23.16 -10.66
C ARG A 245 7.78 -22.09 -11.75
N ASP A 246 7.97 -22.46 -13.01
CA ASP A 246 8.03 -21.49 -14.10
C ASP A 246 6.70 -20.70 -14.23
N ALA A 247 5.57 -21.40 -14.18
CA ALA A 247 4.25 -20.78 -14.18
C ALA A 247 4.00 -19.91 -12.95
N LEU A 248 4.59 -20.25 -11.79
CA LEU A 248 4.49 -19.45 -10.57
C LEU A 248 5.29 -18.15 -10.72
N GLU A 249 6.50 -18.22 -11.26
CA GLU A 249 7.39 -17.06 -11.47
C GLU A 249 6.90 -16.08 -12.54
N GLU A 250 5.96 -16.49 -13.39
CA GLU A 250 5.21 -15.56 -14.26
C GLU A 250 4.34 -14.60 -13.44
N LEU A 251 3.84 -15.02 -12.27
CA LEU A 251 2.91 -14.24 -11.45
C LEU A 251 3.56 -13.60 -10.21
N VAL A 252 4.66 -14.14 -9.70
CA VAL A 252 5.36 -13.62 -8.51
C VAL A 252 6.85 -13.43 -8.77
N VAL A 253 7.55 -12.72 -7.89
CA VAL A 253 9.02 -12.63 -7.97
C VAL A 253 9.67 -13.95 -7.53
N PRO A 254 10.86 -14.31 -8.02
CA PRO A 254 11.51 -15.60 -7.72
C PRO A 254 11.61 -15.92 -6.23
N GLU A 255 11.89 -14.93 -5.39
CA GLU A 255 12.00 -15.09 -3.92
C GLU A 255 10.66 -15.52 -3.29
N VAL A 256 9.55 -15.01 -3.82
CA VAL A 256 8.21 -15.39 -3.36
C VAL A 256 7.85 -16.79 -3.85
N ALA A 257 8.18 -17.13 -5.10
CA ALA A 257 7.98 -18.48 -5.64
C ALA A 257 8.75 -19.52 -4.82
N GLU A 258 10.03 -19.24 -4.51
CA GLU A 258 10.86 -20.07 -3.66
C GLU A 258 10.23 -20.28 -2.28
N TYR A 259 9.75 -19.21 -1.65
CA TYR A 259 9.13 -19.29 -0.33
C TYR A 259 7.86 -20.16 -0.33
N ILE A 260 7.01 -19.99 -1.34
CA ILE A 260 5.78 -20.79 -1.52
C ILE A 260 6.13 -22.28 -1.62
N LEU A 261 7.07 -22.64 -2.50
CA LEU A 261 7.45 -24.03 -2.75
C LEU A 261 8.14 -24.66 -1.53
N ALA A 262 9.08 -23.95 -0.90
CA ALA A 262 9.82 -24.46 0.25
C ALA A 262 8.92 -24.73 1.48
N ASN A 263 7.83 -23.97 1.64
CA ASN A 263 6.90 -24.12 2.74
C ASN A 263 5.60 -24.85 2.36
N ARG A 264 5.49 -25.35 1.12
CA ARG A 264 4.28 -26.05 0.60
C ARG A 264 2.99 -25.26 0.85
N LEU A 265 3.03 -23.96 0.58
CA LEU A 265 1.87 -23.10 0.77
C LEU A 265 0.86 -23.30 -0.36
N TYR A 266 -0.44 -23.16 -0.04
CA TYR A 266 -1.54 -23.17 -1.00
C TYR A 266 -1.74 -24.49 -1.76
N THR A 267 -1.20 -25.60 -1.26
CA THR A 267 -1.45 -26.96 -1.78
C THR A 267 -2.82 -27.47 -1.36
#